data_AF-A0A934EEW5-F1
#
_entry.id   AF-A0A934EEW5-F1
#
_cell.length_a   1.000
_cell.length_b   1.000
_cell.length_c   1.000
_cell.angle_alpha   90.00
_cell.angle_beta   90.00
_cell.angle_gamma   90.00
#
_symmetry.space_group_name_H-M   'P 1'
#
loop_
_entity.id
_entity.type
_entity.pdbx_description
1 polymer ?
#
loop_
_entity_poly.entity_id
_entity_poly.type
_entity_poly.pdbx_seq_one_letter_code
_entity_poly.pdbx_strand_id
1 'polypeptide(L)'
;MKRKFAFLLILVLLLAGIVGIVKLLRGRSVKQGEIRVESTVPAGIFVNDKHLGRTPFKDKINAGDYTIKLVPESTTQQFSSWQGSITVGPNLLTYINAALSESELSTAIDVLWLEKISAKNPELSVTTNPDGATVLVDDAPRGVTPLSLADIVLGDHSVTVTSPGFLARTLKIKITPGYRVIATIKLALSPGGSAQPATSPTPSIAVPGKTATSSATTPDPVKPFIIIKDTPTGFLRVRMEPSTSATESGRVKPGEKYHIEESQSGWYKIKYTGQNTGWISGQYAEKVE
;
A
#
# COMPACT_ATOMS: atom_id res chain seq x y z
N MET A 1 42.95 52.66 40.87
CA MET A 1 41.76 52.69 39.98
C MET A 1 41.88 51.77 38.75
N LYS A 2 43.05 51.72 38.08
CA LYS A 2 43.27 50.93 36.85
C LYS A 2 42.94 49.41 36.94
N ARG A 3 43.28 48.74 38.06
CA ARG A 3 43.01 47.29 38.26
C ARG A 3 41.52 46.95 38.36
N LYS A 4 40.71 47.83 38.98
CA LYS A 4 39.25 47.66 39.07
C LYS A 4 38.58 47.85 37.71
N PHE A 5 39.11 48.78 36.90
CA PHE A 5 38.63 49.04 35.54
C PHE A 5 38.95 47.87 34.60
N ALA A 6 40.17 47.30 34.69
CA ALA A 6 40.55 46.11 33.92
C ALA A 6 39.67 44.89 34.26
N PHE A 7 39.36 44.68 35.54
CA PHE A 7 38.48 43.60 35.98
C PHE A 7 37.05 43.76 35.43
N LEU A 8 36.51 44.99 35.46
CA LEU A 8 35.18 45.29 34.95
C LEU A 8 35.09 45.09 33.42
N LEU A 9 36.16 45.41 32.69
CA LEU A 9 36.23 45.25 31.24
C LEU A 9 36.29 43.76 30.84
N ILE A 10 37.02 42.93 31.58
CA ILE A 10 37.05 41.46 31.39
C ILE A 10 35.67 40.85 31.67
N LEU A 11 34.98 41.31 32.72
CA LEU A 11 33.64 40.83 33.07
C LEU A 11 32.62 41.14 31.97
N VAL A 12 32.68 42.34 31.38
CA VAL A 12 31.82 42.74 30.26
C VAL A 12 32.09 41.90 29.01
N LEU A 13 33.36 41.60 28.70
CA LEU A 13 33.71 40.73 27.57
C LEU A 13 33.25 39.28 27.78
N LEU A 14 33.33 38.76 29.01
CA LEU A 14 32.79 37.44 29.35
C LEU A 14 31.27 37.38 29.20
N LEU A 15 30.56 38.39 29.70
CA LEU A 15 29.10 38.51 29.54
C LEU A 15 28.71 38.63 28.06
N ALA A 16 29.42 39.44 27.28
CA ALA A 16 29.19 39.56 25.84
C ALA A 16 29.46 38.24 25.10
N GLY A 17 30.50 37.50 25.49
CA GLY A 17 30.81 36.17 24.96
C GLY A 17 29.71 35.15 25.28
N ILE A 18 29.23 35.12 26.52
CA ILE A 18 28.10 34.26 26.93
C ILE A 18 26.83 34.63 26.17
N VAL A 19 26.51 35.92 26.04
CA VAL A 19 25.35 36.37 25.25
C VAL A 19 25.52 35.99 23.77
N GLY A 20 26.72 36.12 23.20
CA GLY A 20 27.04 35.69 21.85
C GLY A 20 26.86 34.19 21.64
N ILE A 21 27.36 33.38 22.57
CA ILE A 21 27.21 31.92 22.58
C ILE A 21 25.74 31.52 22.76
N VAL A 22 25.02 32.16 23.68
CA VAL A 22 23.58 31.92 23.89
C VAL A 22 22.78 32.31 22.66
N LYS A 23 23.13 33.41 21.97
CA LYS A 23 22.48 33.83 20.73
C LYS A 23 22.82 32.90 19.55
N LEU A 24 24.04 32.37 19.52
CA LEU A 24 24.48 31.36 18.54
C LEU A 24 23.79 30.01 18.78
N LEU A 25 23.61 29.60 20.03
CA LEU A 25 22.90 28.38 20.42
C LEU A 25 21.38 28.52 20.25
N ARG A 26 20.81 29.70 20.50
CA ARG A 26 19.39 30.02 20.23
C ARG A 26 19.08 30.19 18.74
N GLY A 27 20.10 30.36 17.89
CA GLY A 27 19.96 30.57 16.44
C GLY A 27 19.85 29.30 15.60
N ARG A 28 20.03 28.10 16.19
CA ARG A 28 19.66 26.84 15.51
C ARG A 28 18.16 26.64 15.66
N SER A 29 17.37 27.33 14.84
CA SER A 29 15.96 26.98 14.67
C SER A 29 15.88 25.51 14.31
N VAL A 30 15.29 24.71 15.20
CA VAL A 30 15.06 23.30 14.92
C VAL A 30 14.15 23.28 13.71
N LYS A 31 14.67 22.75 12.61
CA LYS A 31 13.90 22.58 11.38
C LYS A 31 12.79 21.59 11.70
N GLN A 32 11.54 22.04 11.69
CA GLN A 32 10.36 21.22 11.97
C GLN A 32 9.61 20.93 10.67
N GLY A 33 9.00 19.75 10.58
CA GLY A 33 7.98 19.42 9.60
C GLY A 33 6.62 19.24 10.27
N GLU A 34 5.60 18.93 9.48
CA GLU A 34 4.28 18.58 9.95
C GLU A 34 4.04 17.09 9.68
N ILE A 35 3.51 16.36 10.65
CA ILE A 35 3.04 14.99 10.47
C ILE A 35 1.53 14.96 10.55
N ARG A 36 0.89 14.26 9.62
CA ARG A 36 -0.55 13.96 9.65
C ARG A 36 -0.75 12.47 9.54
N VAL A 37 -1.45 11.89 10.51
CA VAL A 37 -1.71 10.46 10.58
C VAL A 37 -3.20 10.23 10.69
N GLU A 38 -3.74 9.45 9.76
CA GLU A 38 -5.13 9.04 9.70
C GLU A 38 -5.24 7.53 9.73
N SER A 39 -6.30 7.01 10.32
CA SER A 39 -6.58 5.59 10.37
C SER A 39 -8.08 5.33 10.28
N THR A 40 -8.48 4.22 9.66
CA THR A 40 -9.88 3.78 9.58
C THR A 40 -10.44 3.37 10.93
N VAL A 41 -9.58 2.95 11.85
CA VAL A 41 -9.91 2.63 13.24
C VAL A 41 -9.09 3.50 14.19
N PRO A 42 -9.61 3.84 15.39
CA PRO A 42 -8.83 4.55 16.40
C PRO A 42 -7.54 3.78 16.72
N ALA A 43 -6.40 4.47 16.68
CA ALA A 43 -5.10 3.88 16.98
C ALA A 43 -4.23 4.85 17.79
N GLY A 44 -3.50 4.32 18.76
CA GLY A 44 -2.39 5.00 19.42
C GLY A 44 -1.20 5.09 18.48
N ILE A 45 -0.55 6.25 18.48
CA ILE A 45 0.58 6.59 17.62
C ILE A 45 1.82 6.66 18.47
N PHE A 46 2.85 5.91 18.08
CA PHE A 46 4.15 5.91 18.74
C PHE A 46 5.22 6.31 17.74
N VAL A 47 6.12 7.20 18.17
CA VAL A 47 7.27 7.67 17.39
C VAL A 47 8.53 7.29 18.15
N ASN A 48 9.37 6.44 17.54
CA ASN A 48 10.55 5.86 18.20
C ASN A 48 10.19 5.27 19.57
N ASP A 49 9.12 4.45 19.60
CA ASP A 49 8.54 3.81 20.78
C ASP A 49 7.94 4.74 21.86
N LYS A 50 8.04 6.07 21.68
CA LYS A 50 7.38 7.05 22.55
C LYS A 50 5.97 7.33 22.06
N HIS A 51 4.98 7.17 22.94
CA HIS A 51 3.60 7.56 22.64
C HIS A 51 3.50 9.05 22.30
N LEU A 52 2.99 9.36 21.12
CA LEU A 52 2.83 10.73 20.60
C LEU A 52 1.38 11.20 20.71
N GLY A 53 0.40 10.33 20.45
CA GLY A 53 -1.01 10.71 20.42
C GLY A 53 -1.90 9.62 19.83
N ARG A 54 -3.10 10.00 19.36
CA ARG A 54 -4.09 9.08 18.79
C ARG A 54 -4.57 9.57 17.42
N THR A 55 -4.93 8.65 16.52
CA THR A 55 -5.51 8.99 15.22
C THR A 55 -6.96 9.49 15.35
N PRO A 56 -7.39 10.50 14.56
CA PRO A 56 -6.59 11.29 13.63
C PRO A 56 -5.65 12.25 14.38
N PHE A 57 -4.42 12.39 13.90
CA PHE A 57 -3.38 13.20 14.52
C PHE A 57 -2.76 14.17 13.53
N LYS A 58 -2.47 15.38 13.99
CA LYS A 58 -1.77 16.41 13.23
C LYS A 58 -0.94 17.26 14.18
N ASP A 59 0.37 17.29 14.01
CA ASP A 59 1.25 18.15 14.80
C ASP A 59 2.59 18.43 14.10
N LYS A 60 3.33 19.42 14.58
CA LYS A 60 4.70 19.70 14.16
C LYS A 60 5.69 18.90 14.97
N ILE A 61 6.62 18.24 14.26
CA ILE A 61 7.72 17.50 14.88
C ILE A 61 9.04 17.92 14.22
N ASN A 62 10.15 17.63 14.89
CA ASN A 62 11.47 17.94 14.32
C ASN A 62 11.66 17.17 13.01
N ALA A 63 12.41 17.76 12.08
CA ALA A 63 12.78 17.07 10.85
C ALA A 63 13.78 15.95 11.16
N GLY A 64 13.62 14.81 10.51
CA GLY A 64 14.43 13.62 10.73
C GLY A 64 13.71 12.34 10.33
N ASP A 65 14.39 11.22 10.56
CA ASP A 65 13.86 9.88 10.31
C ASP A 65 13.25 9.31 11.59
N TYR A 66 12.11 8.66 11.44
CA TYR A 66 11.31 8.16 12.54
C TYR A 66 10.81 6.75 12.25
N THR A 67 10.74 5.93 13.29
CA THR A 67 9.93 4.71 13.27
C THR A 67 8.56 5.04 13.85
N ILE A 68 7.52 4.88 13.04
CA ILE A 68 6.12 5.03 13.45
C ILE A 68 5.56 3.65 13.75
N LYS A 69 4.85 3.54 14.87
CA LYS A 69 4.02 2.38 15.19
C LYS A 69 2.60 2.83 15.47
N LEU A 70 1.64 2.17 14.80
CA LEU A 70 0.21 2.37 14.98
C LEU A 70 -0.35 1.15 15.70
N VAL A 71 -0.95 1.38 16.87
CA VAL A 71 -1.55 0.32 17.70
C VAL A 71 -3.06 0.58 17.78
N PRO A 72 -3.89 -0.23 17.11
CA PRO A 72 -5.34 -0.13 17.20
C PRO A 72 -5.85 -0.15 18.64
N GLU A 73 -6.80 0.72 18.94
CA GLU A 73 -7.49 0.80 20.23
C GLU A 73 -8.93 0.31 20.04
N SER A 74 -9.15 -0.99 20.14
CA SER A 74 -10.47 -1.62 20.06
C SER A 74 -10.68 -2.62 21.20
N THR A 75 -11.91 -2.67 21.71
CA THR A 75 -12.33 -3.63 22.75
C THR A 75 -13.16 -4.78 22.19
N THR A 76 -13.61 -4.69 20.93
CA THR A 76 -14.58 -5.61 20.31
C THR A 76 -13.98 -6.47 19.21
N GLN A 77 -12.89 -6.01 18.59
CA GLN A 77 -12.25 -6.64 17.45
C GLN A 77 -10.74 -6.53 17.60
N GLN A 78 -10.02 -7.60 17.24
CA GLN A 78 -8.57 -7.62 17.26
C GLN A 78 -8.03 -7.15 15.91
N PHE A 79 -7.22 -6.09 15.93
CA PHE A 79 -6.57 -5.54 14.75
C PHE A 79 -5.05 -5.71 14.86
N SER A 80 -4.38 -5.84 13.72
CA SER A 80 -2.93 -5.89 13.65
C SER A 80 -2.32 -4.50 13.81
N SER A 81 -1.27 -4.38 14.63
CA SER A 81 -0.48 -3.16 14.69
C SER A 81 0.42 -3.04 13.47
N TRP A 82 0.61 -1.83 12.97
CA TRP A 82 1.57 -1.56 11.90
C TRP A 82 2.80 -0.82 12.44
N GLN A 83 3.96 -1.09 11.88
CA GLN A 83 5.18 -0.35 12.13
C GLN A 83 5.90 -0.07 10.80
N GLY A 84 6.44 1.14 10.65
CA GLY A 84 7.19 1.51 9.46
C GLY A 84 8.08 2.74 9.68
N SER A 85 9.07 2.90 8.81
CA SER A 85 9.96 4.06 8.81
C SER A 85 9.41 5.17 7.94
N ILE A 86 9.54 6.41 8.41
CA ILE A 86 9.18 7.63 7.69
C ILE A 86 10.30 8.65 7.77
N THR A 87 10.26 9.62 6.87
CA THR A 87 11.10 10.83 6.92
C THR A 87 10.22 12.06 7.01
N VAL A 88 10.56 12.97 7.91
CA VAL A 88 9.89 14.27 8.08
C VAL A 88 10.85 15.37 7.64
N GLY A 89 10.47 16.08 6.58
CA GLY A 89 11.27 17.16 6.02
C GLY A 89 11.00 18.54 6.63
N PRO A 90 11.96 19.48 6.54
CA PRO A 90 11.79 20.84 7.07
C PRO A 90 10.70 21.62 6.33
N ASN A 91 9.68 22.07 7.05
CA ASN A 91 8.48 22.73 6.53
C ASN A 91 7.71 21.88 5.50
N LEU A 92 7.88 20.56 5.55
CA LEU A 92 7.18 19.61 4.69
C LEU A 92 6.18 18.80 5.50
N LEU A 93 5.14 18.35 4.81
CA LEU A 93 4.14 17.45 5.35
C LEU A 93 4.56 16.00 5.06
N THR A 94 4.55 15.17 6.10
CA THR A 94 4.55 13.71 5.96
C THR A 94 3.16 13.20 6.33
N TYR A 95 2.49 12.57 5.37
CA TYR A 95 1.13 12.06 5.50
C TYR A 95 1.14 10.54 5.58
N ILE A 96 0.38 10.00 6.52
CA ILE A 96 0.18 8.57 6.70
C ILE A 96 -1.33 8.30 6.74
N ASN A 97 -1.79 7.38 5.91
CA ASN A 97 -3.16 6.86 5.96
C ASN A 97 -3.10 5.35 6.19
N ALA A 98 -3.73 4.87 7.26
CA ALA A 98 -3.74 3.46 7.62
C ALA A 98 -5.15 2.88 7.58
N ALA A 99 -5.39 1.94 6.68
CA ALA A 99 -6.56 1.06 6.73
C ALA A 99 -6.18 -0.21 7.49
N LEU A 100 -6.16 -0.12 8.83
CA LEU A 100 -5.79 -1.25 9.70
C LEU A 100 -6.90 -2.31 9.68
N SER A 101 -6.49 -3.57 9.67
CA SER A 101 -7.38 -4.73 9.58
C SER A 101 -6.94 -5.81 10.59
N GLU A 102 -7.70 -6.89 10.67
CA GLU A 102 -7.47 -8.02 11.59
C GLU A 102 -6.12 -8.71 11.35
N SER A 103 -5.66 -8.71 10.09
CA SER A 103 -4.37 -9.28 9.70
C SER A 103 -3.46 -8.22 9.08
N GLU A 104 -2.15 -8.49 9.14
CA GLU A 104 -1.16 -7.66 8.48
C GLU A 104 -1.33 -7.64 6.95
N LEU A 105 -1.77 -8.76 6.35
CA LEU A 105 -1.93 -8.90 4.91
C LEU A 105 -3.17 -8.18 4.38
N SER A 106 -4.18 -7.99 5.22
CA SER A 106 -5.39 -7.23 4.89
C SER A 106 -5.29 -5.75 5.30
N THR A 107 -4.14 -5.33 5.82
CA THR A 107 -3.89 -3.93 6.19
C THR A 107 -3.28 -3.17 5.01
N ALA A 108 -3.86 -2.02 4.65
CA ALA A 108 -3.29 -1.12 3.67
C ALA A 108 -2.73 0.13 4.33
N ILE A 109 -1.57 0.61 3.87
CA ILE A 109 -0.91 1.80 4.40
C ILE A 109 -0.42 2.65 3.26
N ASP A 110 -0.72 3.94 3.30
CA ASP A 110 -0.12 4.93 2.41
C ASP A 110 0.79 5.84 3.22
N VAL A 111 2.04 6.01 2.78
CA VAL A 111 2.99 6.97 3.34
C VAL A 111 3.42 7.92 2.23
N LEU A 112 3.23 9.21 2.44
CA LEU A 112 3.57 10.25 1.48
C LEU A 112 4.45 11.31 2.14
N TRP A 113 5.53 11.68 1.48
CA TRP A 113 6.36 12.80 1.89
C TRP A 113 6.98 13.47 0.67
N LEU A 114 7.45 14.70 0.89
CA LEU A 114 8.21 15.43 -0.11
C LEU A 114 9.70 15.38 0.22
N GLU A 115 10.51 15.24 -0.82
CA GLU A 115 11.94 15.41 -0.77
C GLU A 115 12.34 16.59 -1.67
N LYS A 116 13.21 17.47 -1.18
CA LYS A 116 13.72 18.57 -2.00
C LYS A 116 14.77 18.03 -2.97
N ILE A 117 14.60 18.31 -4.25
CA ILE A 117 15.54 17.87 -5.29
C ILE A 117 16.31 19.05 -5.88
N SER A 118 17.55 18.80 -6.30
CA SER A 118 18.36 19.80 -7.01
C SER A 118 17.92 20.00 -8.46
N ALA A 119 17.20 19.02 -9.02
CA ALA A 119 16.63 19.13 -10.35
C ALA A 119 15.55 20.22 -10.39
N LYS A 120 15.49 20.96 -11.51
CA LYS A 120 14.48 22.00 -11.71
C LYS A 120 13.08 21.42 -11.87
N ASN A 121 13.00 20.23 -12.45
CA ASN A 121 11.74 19.59 -12.79
C ASN A 121 11.25 18.72 -11.63
N PRO A 122 9.94 18.70 -11.37
CA PRO A 122 9.36 17.88 -10.31
C PRO A 122 9.44 16.40 -10.66
N GLU A 123 9.34 15.56 -9.63
CA GLU A 123 9.38 14.10 -9.79
C GLU A 123 8.34 13.41 -8.91
N LEU A 124 7.82 12.28 -9.38
CA LEU A 124 6.99 11.37 -8.59
C LEU A 124 7.68 10.02 -8.49
N SER A 125 7.89 9.54 -7.26
CA SER A 125 8.38 8.20 -6.96
C SER A 125 7.29 7.39 -6.28
N VAL A 126 6.92 6.25 -6.86
CA VAL A 126 5.89 5.35 -6.33
C VAL A 126 6.49 3.98 -6.09
N THR A 127 6.41 3.49 -4.86
CA THR A 127 6.82 2.14 -4.46
C THR A 127 5.65 1.45 -3.76
N THR A 128 5.56 0.13 -3.93
CA THR A 128 4.45 -0.63 -3.33
C THR A 128 4.94 -1.89 -2.65
N ASN A 129 4.15 -2.39 -1.71
CA ASN A 129 4.26 -3.73 -1.19
C ASN A 129 2.92 -4.46 -1.41
N PRO A 130 2.87 -5.48 -2.27
CA PRO A 130 3.98 -6.05 -3.05
C PRO A 130 4.47 -5.13 -4.18
N ASP A 131 5.68 -5.36 -4.67
CA ASP A 131 6.22 -4.72 -5.88
C ASP A 131 5.46 -5.17 -7.14
N GLY A 132 5.67 -4.47 -8.26
CA GLY A 132 5.08 -4.81 -9.55
C GLY A 132 3.61 -4.39 -9.72
N ALA A 133 3.12 -3.49 -8.88
CA ALA A 133 1.78 -2.95 -9.01
C ALA A 133 1.71 -1.96 -10.19
N THR A 134 0.62 -2.00 -10.96
CA THR A 134 0.38 -1.05 -12.05
C THR A 134 0.03 0.33 -11.48
N VAL A 135 0.68 1.36 -12.00
CA VAL A 135 0.49 2.76 -11.59
C VAL A 135 -0.19 3.54 -12.72
N LEU A 136 -1.30 4.19 -12.38
CA LEU A 136 -2.02 5.11 -13.23
C LEU A 136 -1.90 6.52 -12.62
N VAL A 137 -1.66 7.52 -13.46
CA VAL A 137 -1.67 8.94 -13.07
C VAL A 137 -2.72 9.64 -13.92
N ASP A 138 -3.72 10.19 -13.26
CA ASP A 138 -4.92 10.79 -13.88
C ASP A 138 -5.59 9.82 -14.87
N ASP A 139 -5.82 8.59 -14.39
CA ASP A 139 -6.41 7.46 -15.13
C ASP A 139 -5.57 6.97 -16.32
N ALA A 140 -4.44 7.61 -16.64
CA ALA A 140 -3.51 7.17 -17.68
C ALA A 140 -2.44 6.22 -17.11
N PRO A 141 -2.22 5.02 -17.70
CA PRO A 141 -1.19 4.10 -17.23
C PRO A 141 0.21 4.69 -17.45
N ARG A 142 1.05 4.66 -16.41
CA ARG A 142 2.42 5.19 -16.42
C ARG A 142 3.51 4.15 -16.22
N GLY A 143 3.17 2.95 -15.79
CA GLY A 143 4.11 1.84 -15.63
C GLY A 143 3.75 0.94 -14.46
N VAL A 144 4.77 0.28 -13.91
CA VAL A 144 4.67 -0.61 -12.74
C VAL A 144 5.67 -0.18 -11.67
N THR A 145 5.37 -0.45 -10.40
CA THR A 145 6.27 -0.13 -9.28
C THR A 145 7.46 -1.10 -9.19
N PRO A 146 8.64 -0.65 -8.71
CA PRO A 146 9.00 0.74 -8.39
C PRO A 146 9.02 1.65 -9.64
N LEU A 147 8.38 2.83 -9.54
CA LEU A 147 8.24 3.76 -10.66
C LEU A 147 8.75 5.16 -10.27
N SER A 148 9.63 5.72 -11.10
CA SER A 148 10.05 7.13 -11.02
C SER A 148 9.64 7.86 -12.29
N LEU A 149 8.84 8.91 -12.15
CA LEU A 149 8.37 9.76 -13.24
C LEU A 149 8.95 11.16 -13.09
N ALA A 150 9.84 11.53 -14.00
CA ALA A 150 10.32 12.89 -14.15
C ALA A 150 9.33 13.73 -14.97
N ASP A 151 9.43 15.06 -14.84
CA ASP A 151 8.72 16.05 -15.68
C ASP A 151 7.19 15.92 -15.64
N ILE A 152 6.66 15.44 -14.51
CA ILE A 152 5.21 15.41 -14.27
C ILE A 152 4.65 16.84 -14.21
N VAL A 153 3.44 17.02 -14.71
CA VAL A 153 2.74 18.32 -14.71
C VAL A 153 2.60 18.83 -13.27
N LEU A 154 2.66 20.14 -13.09
CA LEU A 154 2.50 20.77 -11.78
C LEU A 154 1.02 20.82 -11.41
N GLY A 155 0.70 20.64 -10.13
CA GLY A 155 -0.66 20.73 -9.63
C GLY A 155 -1.13 19.46 -8.95
N ASP A 156 -2.45 19.30 -8.88
CA ASP A 156 -3.08 18.15 -8.24
C ASP A 156 -3.21 16.98 -9.22
N HIS A 157 -2.84 15.79 -8.78
CA HIS A 157 -2.88 14.55 -9.55
C HIS A 157 -3.55 13.43 -8.74
N SER A 158 -4.20 12.52 -9.46
CA SER A 158 -4.70 11.27 -8.89
C SER A 158 -3.74 10.14 -9.25
N VAL A 159 -3.20 9.44 -8.24
CA VAL A 159 -2.35 8.26 -8.44
C VAL A 159 -3.13 7.03 -8.01
N THR A 160 -3.44 6.15 -8.96
CA THR A 160 -4.09 4.88 -8.68
C THR A 160 -3.11 3.74 -8.85
N VAL A 161 -3.07 2.86 -7.85
CA VAL A 161 -2.21 1.70 -7.82
C VAL A 161 -3.08 0.45 -7.75
N THR A 162 -2.77 -0.53 -8.61
CA THR A 162 -3.49 -1.81 -8.66
C THR A 162 -2.52 -2.97 -8.76
N SER A 163 -2.81 -4.06 -8.05
CA SER A 163 -2.05 -5.31 -8.15
C SER A 163 -3.00 -6.51 -8.08
N PRO A 164 -2.79 -7.58 -8.87
CA PRO A 164 -3.66 -8.74 -8.85
C PRO A 164 -3.79 -9.36 -7.44
N GLY A 165 -5.01 -9.56 -6.97
CA GLY A 165 -5.30 -10.10 -5.63
C GLY A 165 -5.29 -9.07 -4.51
N PHE A 166 -5.03 -7.79 -4.81
CA PHE A 166 -5.01 -6.70 -3.84
C PHE A 166 -6.12 -5.68 -4.13
N LEU A 167 -6.54 -4.96 -3.09
CA LEU A 167 -7.45 -3.83 -3.21
C LEU A 167 -6.73 -2.65 -3.85
N ALA A 168 -7.35 -2.07 -4.88
CA ALA A 168 -6.86 -0.85 -5.51
C ALA A 168 -6.81 0.32 -4.52
N ARG A 169 -5.78 1.17 -4.64
CA ARG A 169 -5.64 2.39 -3.84
C ARG A 169 -5.54 3.60 -4.77
N THR A 170 -6.24 4.67 -4.41
CA THR A 170 -6.19 5.95 -5.13
C THR A 170 -5.78 7.04 -4.16
N LEU A 171 -4.69 7.74 -4.48
CA LEU A 171 -4.09 8.79 -3.68
C LEU A 171 -4.20 10.11 -4.44
N LYS A 172 -4.55 11.18 -3.73
CA LYS A 172 -4.47 12.54 -4.27
C LYS A 172 -3.16 13.17 -3.84
N ILE A 173 -2.36 13.60 -4.80
CA ILE A 173 -1.06 14.22 -4.54
C ILE A 173 -1.00 15.59 -5.20
N LYS A 174 -0.14 16.47 -4.66
CA LYS A 174 0.17 17.77 -5.27
C LYS A 174 1.63 17.82 -5.67
N ILE A 175 1.87 17.94 -6.96
CA ILE A 175 3.19 18.11 -7.56
C ILE A 175 3.59 19.58 -7.50
N THR A 176 4.76 19.86 -6.94
CA THR A 176 5.30 21.21 -6.72
C THR A 176 6.71 21.33 -7.30
N PRO A 177 7.12 22.47 -7.89
CA PRO A 177 8.46 22.63 -8.46
C PRO A 177 9.59 22.40 -7.46
N GLY A 178 10.67 21.74 -7.88
CA GLY A 178 11.86 21.51 -7.05
C GLY A 178 11.67 20.49 -5.91
N TYR A 179 10.59 19.70 -5.97
CA TYR A 179 10.33 18.60 -5.05
C TYR A 179 10.06 17.30 -5.79
N ARG A 180 10.49 16.20 -5.18
CA ARG A 180 10.06 14.85 -5.48
C ARG A 180 8.96 14.48 -4.48
N VAL A 181 7.80 14.06 -4.97
CA VAL A 181 6.78 13.41 -4.15
C VAL A 181 7.12 11.93 -4.07
N ILE A 182 7.27 11.42 -2.86
CA ILE A 182 7.52 10.00 -2.62
C ILE A 182 6.26 9.40 -2.00
N ALA A 183 5.73 8.37 -2.65
CA ALA A 183 4.58 7.61 -2.19
C ALA A 183 4.99 6.13 -2.03
N THR A 184 4.90 5.65 -0.79
CA THR A 184 5.11 4.24 -0.44
C THR A 184 3.78 3.64 -0.01
N ILE A 185 3.32 2.61 -0.72
CA ILE A 185 1.97 2.05 -0.53
C ILE A 185 2.04 0.56 -0.20
N LYS A 186 1.59 0.15 0.97
CA LYS A 186 1.26 -1.24 1.28
C LYS A 186 -0.17 -1.52 0.85
N LEU A 187 -0.37 -2.45 -0.06
CA LEU A 187 -1.70 -2.85 -0.52
C LEU A 187 -2.27 -3.96 0.39
N ALA A 188 -3.56 -3.87 0.67
CA ALA A 188 -4.29 -4.93 1.37
C ALA A 188 -4.73 -6.02 0.38
N LEU A 189 -4.67 -7.28 0.80
CA LEU A 189 -5.29 -8.38 0.06
C LEU A 189 -6.80 -8.16 -0.08
N SER A 190 -7.32 -8.43 -1.27
CA SER A 190 -8.75 -8.41 -1.53
C SER A 190 -9.42 -9.59 -0.81
N PRO A 191 -10.43 -9.36 0.04
CA PRO A 191 -11.17 -10.45 0.67
C PRO A 191 -11.91 -11.23 -0.41
N GLY A 192 -11.35 -12.37 -0.81
CA GLY A 192 -11.86 -13.22 -1.90
C GLY A 192 -10.84 -13.61 -2.97
N GLY A 193 -9.59 -13.12 -2.92
CA GLY A 193 -8.50 -13.56 -3.81
C GLY A 193 -8.69 -13.27 -5.31
N SER A 194 -9.78 -12.61 -5.70
CA SER A 194 -10.04 -12.15 -7.05
C SER A 194 -9.42 -10.76 -7.24
N ALA A 195 -8.42 -10.68 -8.11
CA ALA A 195 -8.11 -9.43 -8.79
C ALA A 195 -9.38 -8.95 -9.48
N GLN A 196 -9.94 -7.82 -9.05
CA GLN A 196 -10.99 -7.14 -9.81
C GLN A 196 -10.29 -6.21 -10.80
N PRO A 197 -10.31 -6.48 -12.12
CA PRO A 197 -9.81 -5.52 -13.09
C PRO A 197 -10.67 -4.26 -13.02
N ALA A 198 -10.02 -3.11 -12.88
CA ALA A 198 -10.66 -1.82 -13.07
C ALA A 198 -11.29 -1.79 -14.47
N THR A 199 -12.58 -1.45 -14.50
CA THR A 199 -13.39 -1.32 -15.70
C THR A 199 -12.79 -0.31 -16.67
N SER A 200 -12.48 -0.74 -17.90
CA SER A 200 -12.41 0.15 -19.07
C SER A 200 -13.65 -0.12 -19.93
N PRO A 201 -14.39 0.91 -20.37
CA PRO A 201 -15.73 0.77 -20.92
C PRO A 201 -15.64 0.26 -22.35
N THR A 202 -16.16 -0.94 -22.62
CA THR A 202 -16.50 -1.34 -23.99
C THR A 202 -17.99 -1.09 -24.19
N PRO A 203 -18.39 -0.36 -25.24
CA PRO A 203 -19.75 0.13 -25.41
C PRO A 203 -20.77 -1.00 -25.55
N SER A 204 -21.86 -0.82 -24.81
CA SER A 204 -23.13 -1.52 -24.91
C SER A 204 -23.63 -1.57 -26.36
N ILE A 205 -23.81 -2.78 -26.89
CA ILE A 205 -24.88 -3.04 -27.86
C ILE A 205 -25.85 -4.00 -27.20
N ALA A 206 -26.99 -3.44 -26.83
CA ALA A 206 -28.14 -4.11 -26.28
C ALA A 206 -28.86 -4.95 -27.36
N VAL A 207 -29.33 -6.14 -26.97
CA VAL A 207 -30.56 -6.73 -27.51
C VAL A 207 -31.40 -7.20 -26.30
N PRO A 208 -32.69 -6.80 -26.21
CA PRO A 208 -33.50 -6.96 -25.00
C PRO A 208 -34.27 -8.29 -24.97
N GLY A 209 -34.48 -8.86 -23.78
CA GLY A 209 -35.41 -9.99 -23.65
C GLY A 209 -35.52 -10.64 -22.27
N LYS A 210 -36.56 -10.22 -21.55
CA LYS A 210 -37.30 -10.93 -20.46
C LYS A 210 -36.75 -10.97 -19.03
N THR A 211 -37.30 -10.03 -18.26
CA THR A 211 -38.18 -10.20 -17.08
C THR A 211 -37.68 -10.98 -15.85
N ALA A 212 -37.77 -10.27 -14.72
CA ALA A 212 -37.49 -10.62 -13.34
C ALA A 212 -38.16 -11.89 -12.78
N THR A 213 -37.59 -12.43 -11.70
CA THR A 213 -38.33 -12.84 -10.49
C THR A 213 -37.38 -12.84 -9.30
N SER A 214 -37.82 -12.19 -8.23
CA SER A 214 -37.23 -12.16 -6.90
C SER A 214 -37.81 -13.30 -6.07
N SER A 215 -36.99 -14.03 -5.30
CA SER A 215 -37.31 -14.55 -3.95
C SER A 215 -36.17 -15.42 -3.40
N ALA A 216 -35.87 -15.21 -2.12
CA ALA A 216 -34.86 -15.90 -1.33
C ALA A 216 -35.28 -17.30 -0.86
N THR A 217 -34.30 -18.20 -0.66
CA THR A 217 -34.05 -19.03 0.54
C THR A 217 -32.92 -20.04 0.23
N THR A 218 -31.87 -20.05 1.06
CA THR A 218 -30.72 -20.96 1.03
C THR A 218 -31.14 -22.41 1.37
N PRO A 219 -30.52 -23.41 0.73
CA PRO A 219 -29.59 -24.26 1.47
C PRO A 219 -28.23 -24.37 0.75
N ASP A 220 -27.16 -24.54 1.53
CA ASP A 220 -25.77 -24.59 1.06
C ASP A 220 -25.58 -25.48 -0.18
N PRO A 221 -24.94 -25.00 -1.26
CA PRO A 221 -24.54 -25.86 -2.36
C PRO A 221 -23.33 -26.69 -1.92
N VAL A 222 -23.47 -28.02 -1.95
CA VAL A 222 -22.34 -28.96 -1.87
C VAL A 222 -21.38 -28.61 -3.02
N LYS A 223 -20.27 -27.97 -2.66
CA LYS A 223 -19.27 -27.49 -3.61
C LYS A 223 -18.54 -28.70 -4.25
N PRO A 224 -18.50 -28.82 -5.58
CA PRO A 224 -18.02 -30.02 -6.25
C PRO A 224 -16.49 -30.19 -6.18
N PHE A 225 -16.03 -31.43 -6.14
CA PHE A 225 -14.60 -31.78 -6.21
C PHE A 225 -14.26 -32.36 -7.59
N ILE A 226 -12.97 -32.40 -7.94
CA ILE A 226 -12.44 -33.16 -9.08
C ILE A 226 -11.37 -34.14 -8.65
N ILE A 227 -11.26 -35.24 -9.38
CA ILE A 227 -10.12 -36.16 -9.35
C ILE A 227 -9.35 -36.02 -10.67
N ILE A 228 -8.02 -35.91 -10.59
CA ILE A 228 -7.14 -35.83 -11.76
C ILE A 228 -7.04 -37.20 -12.42
N LYS A 229 -7.39 -37.30 -13.71
CA LYS A 229 -7.26 -38.54 -14.50
C LYS A 229 -5.80 -38.81 -14.86
N ASP A 230 -5.50 -40.05 -15.22
CA ASP A 230 -4.18 -40.41 -15.72
C ASP A 230 -3.81 -39.59 -16.95
N THR A 231 -2.59 -39.06 -16.93
CA THR A 231 -2.01 -38.28 -18.03
C THR A 231 -0.80 -39.04 -18.58
N PRO A 232 -0.52 -39.01 -19.90
CA PRO A 232 0.65 -39.66 -20.48
C PRO A 232 1.99 -39.18 -19.90
N THR A 233 1.98 -37.99 -19.28
CA THR A 233 3.14 -37.33 -18.66
C THR A 233 3.29 -37.61 -17.17
N GLY A 234 2.32 -38.29 -16.54
CA GLY A 234 2.32 -38.57 -15.10
C GLY A 234 2.02 -37.37 -14.18
N PHE A 235 1.64 -36.22 -14.75
CA PHE A 235 1.22 -35.01 -14.05
C PHE A 235 0.36 -34.13 -14.96
N LEU A 236 -0.56 -33.36 -14.36
CA LEU A 236 -1.36 -32.32 -15.02
C LEU A 236 -0.84 -30.93 -14.64
N ARG A 237 -0.69 -30.06 -15.63
CA ARG A 237 -0.27 -28.67 -15.41
C ARG A 237 -1.42 -27.82 -14.91
N VAL A 238 -1.14 -27.00 -13.91
CA VAL A 238 -2.01 -25.96 -13.39
C VAL A 238 -1.53 -24.63 -13.98
N ARG A 239 -2.44 -23.83 -14.55
CA ARG A 239 -2.13 -22.57 -15.26
C ARG A 239 -2.79 -21.38 -14.60
N MET A 240 -2.27 -20.18 -14.87
CA MET A 240 -2.85 -18.94 -14.31
C MET A 240 -4.18 -18.55 -14.97
N GLU A 241 -4.42 -18.98 -16.21
CA GLU A 241 -5.65 -18.71 -16.98
C GLU A 241 -6.17 -20.01 -17.64
N PRO A 242 -7.47 -20.12 -18.00
CA PRO A 242 -8.07 -21.29 -18.65
C PRO A 242 -7.69 -21.38 -20.15
N SER A 243 -6.38 -21.38 -20.43
CA SER A 243 -5.82 -21.41 -21.78
C SER A 243 -4.57 -22.27 -21.83
N THR A 244 -4.38 -22.98 -22.95
CA THR A 244 -3.18 -23.78 -23.21
C THR A 244 -1.92 -22.94 -23.44
N SER A 245 -2.08 -21.64 -23.74
CA SER A 245 -0.98 -20.67 -23.93
C SER A 245 -0.61 -19.92 -22.64
N ALA A 246 -1.39 -20.08 -21.56
CA ALA A 246 -1.18 -19.35 -20.31
C ALA A 246 0.01 -19.88 -19.49
N THR A 247 0.61 -19.01 -18.68
CA THR A 247 1.74 -19.35 -17.80
C THR A 247 1.39 -20.49 -16.84
N GLU A 248 2.30 -21.45 -16.70
CA GLU A 248 2.19 -22.57 -15.76
C GLU A 248 2.39 -22.06 -14.32
N SER A 249 1.37 -22.25 -13.48
CA SER A 249 1.35 -21.91 -12.04
C SER A 249 1.87 -23.07 -11.19
N GLY A 250 1.64 -24.32 -11.62
CA GLY A 250 2.08 -25.49 -10.87
C GLY A 250 1.77 -26.82 -11.57
N ARG A 251 1.93 -27.93 -10.85
CA ARG A 251 1.67 -29.30 -11.34
C ARG A 251 0.95 -30.11 -10.27
N VAL A 252 -0.01 -30.92 -10.67
CA VAL A 252 -0.77 -31.86 -9.83
C VAL A 252 -0.64 -33.28 -10.36
N LYS A 253 -0.75 -34.29 -9.49
CA LYS A 253 -0.57 -35.70 -9.89
C LYS A 253 -1.92 -36.38 -10.17
N PRO A 254 -1.95 -37.39 -11.07
CA PRO A 254 -3.13 -38.24 -11.23
C PRO A 254 -3.56 -38.90 -9.91
N GLY A 255 -4.86 -39.09 -9.74
CA GLY A 255 -5.47 -39.68 -8.53
C GLY A 255 -5.69 -38.71 -7.37
N GLU A 256 -5.14 -37.49 -7.42
CA GLU A 256 -5.34 -36.49 -6.38
C GLU A 256 -6.70 -35.78 -6.52
N LYS A 257 -7.33 -35.53 -5.37
CA LYS A 257 -8.65 -34.89 -5.26
C LYS A 257 -8.51 -33.41 -4.89
N TYR A 258 -9.17 -32.54 -5.66
CA TYR A 258 -9.11 -31.10 -5.47
C TYR A 258 -10.49 -30.44 -5.46
N HIS A 259 -10.60 -29.33 -4.74
CA HIS A 259 -11.82 -28.54 -4.69
C HIS A 259 -11.97 -27.68 -5.94
N ILE A 260 -13.15 -27.69 -6.57
CA ILE A 260 -13.46 -26.78 -7.68
C ILE A 260 -13.98 -25.47 -7.10
N GLU A 261 -13.30 -24.38 -7.40
CA GLU A 261 -13.81 -23.03 -7.10
C GLU A 261 -14.62 -22.48 -8.28
N GLU A 262 -14.20 -22.82 -9.51
CA GLU A 262 -14.77 -22.24 -10.72
C GLU A 262 -14.65 -23.21 -11.91
N SER A 263 -15.61 -23.16 -12.83
CA SER A 263 -15.63 -23.96 -14.05
C SER A 263 -15.93 -23.06 -15.23
N GLN A 264 -15.02 -22.97 -16.20
CA GLN A 264 -15.18 -22.11 -17.38
C GLN A 264 -14.66 -22.80 -18.63
N SER A 265 -15.49 -22.88 -19.67
CA SER A 265 -15.12 -23.30 -21.03
C SER A 265 -14.27 -24.59 -21.10
N GLY A 266 -14.62 -25.61 -20.31
CA GLY A 266 -13.90 -26.89 -20.28
C GLY A 266 -12.63 -26.90 -19.42
N TRP A 267 -12.43 -25.88 -18.57
CA TRP A 267 -11.38 -25.80 -17.56
C TRP A 267 -11.98 -25.71 -16.16
N TYR A 268 -11.25 -26.24 -15.19
CA TYR A 268 -11.61 -26.16 -13.78
C TYR A 268 -10.54 -25.42 -12.99
N LYS A 269 -10.95 -24.44 -12.19
CA LYS A 269 -10.08 -23.77 -11.24
C LYS A 269 -10.06 -24.55 -9.95
N ILE A 270 -8.88 -24.99 -9.56
CA ILE A 270 -8.66 -25.85 -8.40
C ILE A 270 -7.69 -25.22 -7.41
N LYS A 271 -7.84 -25.56 -6.14
CA LYS A 271 -6.91 -25.22 -5.05
C LYS A 271 -5.96 -26.37 -4.82
N TYR A 272 -4.67 -26.23 -5.17
CA TYR A 272 -3.74 -27.37 -5.30
C TYR A 272 -2.54 -27.37 -4.35
N THR A 273 -2.20 -26.26 -3.69
CA THR A 273 -1.13 -26.23 -2.68
C THR A 273 -1.43 -25.18 -1.62
N GLY A 274 -1.92 -25.60 -0.46
CA GLY A 274 -2.26 -24.68 0.63
C GLY A 274 -3.35 -23.68 0.20
N GLN A 275 -2.96 -22.44 -0.11
CA GLN A 275 -3.82 -21.33 -0.58
C GLN A 275 -3.74 -21.10 -2.10
N ASN A 276 -2.83 -21.77 -2.83
CA ASN A 276 -2.63 -21.53 -4.27
C ASN A 276 -3.73 -22.17 -5.12
N THR A 277 -4.27 -21.38 -6.05
CA THR A 277 -5.29 -21.80 -7.01
C THR A 277 -4.78 -21.69 -8.44
N GLY A 278 -5.38 -22.44 -9.35
CA GLY A 278 -5.12 -22.28 -10.77
C GLY A 278 -5.95 -23.23 -11.62
N TRP A 279 -5.86 -23.05 -12.93
CA TRP A 279 -6.70 -23.69 -13.92
C TRP A 279 -6.08 -24.98 -14.44
N ILE A 280 -6.86 -26.05 -14.38
CA ILE A 280 -6.56 -27.33 -15.00
C ILE A 280 -7.52 -27.59 -16.15
N SER A 281 -7.06 -28.33 -17.15
CA SER A 281 -7.92 -28.68 -18.26
C SER A 281 -8.90 -29.79 -17.87
N GLY A 282 -10.19 -29.54 -18.06
CA GLY A 282 -11.25 -30.48 -17.69
C GLY A 282 -11.24 -31.79 -18.46
N GLN A 283 -10.53 -31.85 -19.60
CA GLN A 283 -10.32 -33.09 -20.35
C GLN A 283 -9.54 -34.16 -19.54
N TYR A 284 -8.75 -33.73 -18.54
CA TYR A 284 -7.95 -34.60 -17.67
C TYR A 284 -8.45 -34.60 -16.22
N ALA A 285 -9.70 -34.19 -16.00
CA ALA A 285 -10.31 -34.15 -14.67
C ALA A 285 -11.70 -34.80 -14.70
N GLU A 286 -12.07 -35.46 -13.61
CA GLU A 286 -13.40 -36.03 -13.40
C GLU A 286 -14.09 -35.33 -12.24
N LYS A 287 -15.26 -34.74 -12.51
CA LYS A 287 -16.08 -34.12 -11.46
C LYS A 287 -16.71 -35.22 -10.61
N VAL A 288 -16.57 -35.08 -9.29
CA VAL A 288 -17.21 -35.94 -8.29
C VAL A 288 -18.05 -35.04 -7.41
N GLU A 289 -19.37 -35.30 -7.40
CA GLU A 289 -20.34 -34.61 -6.54
C GLU A 289 -20.40 -35.27 -5.16
#